data_AF-A0A7S2MLX0-F1
#
_entry.id   AF-A0A7S2MLX0-F1
#
_cell.length_a   1.000
_cell.length_b   1.000
_cell.length_c   1.000
_cell.angle_alpha   90.00
_cell.angle_beta   90.00
_cell.angle_gamma   90.00
#
_symmetry.space_group_name_H-M   'P 1'
#
loop_
_entity.id
_entity.type
_entity.pdbx_description
1 polymer ?
#
loop_
_entity_poly.entity_id
_entity_poly.type
_entity_poly.pdbx_seq_one_letter_code
_entity_poly.pdbx_strand_id
1 'polypeptide(L)'
;LFGCHMASACCNTNTIHRRLLSLYTVFLIAISSNIQVANGFAAWLKCWIYLEEGDVIMNHKIVPAHQSREPEVKLEAYQHGILKSAGTLDSDEFIPFSGNDQTFQIRLSTPPSLVDAQFVVETTDGATFVGNTKTLLCGGKRAYARGRQGQVILNISGETDQVEVWAGWATEHEAVTLTERLAFRRREDSHDDDSATKNEETKSDGEL
;
A
#
# COMPACT_ATOMS: atom_id res chain seq x y z
N LEU A 1 -39.98 68.99 54.67
CA LEU A 1 -40.76 67.95 53.95
C LEU A 1 -39.79 67.24 53.01
N PHE A 2 -39.45 66.00 53.37
CA PHE A 2 -38.50 65.13 52.67
C PHE A 2 -39.12 64.60 51.37
N GLY A 3 -38.34 64.51 50.30
CA GLY A 3 -38.72 63.87 49.06
C GLY A 3 -37.51 63.27 48.35
N CYS A 4 -37.20 62.02 48.65
CA CYS A 4 -36.31 61.17 47.84
C CYS A 4 -37.06 60.69 46.60
N HIS A 5 -36.48 60.86 45.42
CA HIS A 5 -36.84 60.08 44.23
C HIS A 5 -35.64 59.23 43.80
N MET A 6 -35.71 57.93 44.12
CA MET A 6 -34.95 56.89 43.42
C MET A 6 -35.71 56.52 42.14
N ALA A 7 -35.05 56.59 40.99
CA ALA A 7 -35.52 55.97 39.76
C ALA A 7 -34.62 54.76 39.43
N SER A 8 -35.31 53.63 39.31
CA SER A 8 -34.80 52.27 39.13
C SER A 8 -34.17 52.06 37.75
N ALA A 9 -32.95 51.51 37.73
CA ALA A 9 -32.32 50.99 36.51
C ALA A 9 -32.73 49.53 36.31
N CYS A 10 -33.73 49.29 35.45
CA CYS A 10 -34.09 47.95 35.00
C CYS A 10 -33.02 47.42 34.03
N CYS A 11 -32.16 46.53 34.53
CA CYS A 11 -31.12 45.85 33.76
C CYS A 11 -31.76 44.75 32.89
N ASN A 12 -31.68 44.90 31.57
CA ASN A 12 -32.25 43.99 30.57
C ASN A 12 -31.38 42.72 30.42
N THR A 13 -31.71 41.68 31.18
CA THR A 13 -30.98 40.39 31.23
C THR A 13 -31.14 39.51 29.99
N ASN A 14 -32.03 39.85 29.05
CA ASN A 14 -32.31 39.02 27.87
C ASN A 14 -31.24 39.10 26.77
N THR A 15 -30.40 40.13 26.74
CA THR A 15 -29.43 40.34 25.65
C THR A 15 -28.15 39.52 25.85
N ILE A 16 -27.80 39.20 27.09
CA ILE A 16 -26.54 38.50 27.44
C ILE A 16 -26.65 37.00 27.09
N HIS A 17 -27.80 36.37 27.34
CA HIS A 17 -28.02 34.96 27.02
C HIS A 17 -27.96 34.66 25.51
N ARG A 18 -28.47 35.54 24.66
CA ARG A 18 -28.41 35.36 23.19
C ARG A 18 -26.98 35.44 22.64
N ARG A 19 -26.12 36.28 23.21
CA ARG A 19 -24.72 36.40 22.76
C ARG A 19 -23.88 35.20 23.19
N LEU A 20 -24.12 34.65 24.39
CA LEU A 20 -23.45 33.44 24.87
C LEU A 20 -23.83 32.20 24.06
N LEU A 21 -25.12 32.03 23.71
CA LEU A 21 -25.59 30.90 22.91
C LEU A 21 -24.98 30.91 21.48
N SER A 22 -24.85 32.11 20.89
CA SER A 22 -24.26 32.30 19.56
C SER A 22 -22.75 32.03 19.54
N LEU A 23 -22.01 32.43 20.59
CA LEU A 23 -20.58 32.14 20.69
C LEU A 23 -20.35 30.64 20.90
N TYR A 24 -21.18 29.97 21.69
CA TYR A 24 -21.08 28.53 21.92
C TYR A 24 -21.35 27.71 20.64
N THR A 25 -22.32 28.13 19.82
CA THR A 25 -22.59 27.48 18.54
C THR A 25 -21.47 27.71 17.51
N VAL A 26 -20.91 28.91 17.41
CA VAL A 26 -19.75 29.17 16.54
C VAL A 26 -18.52 28.38 17.00
N PHE A 27 -18.29 28.26 18.31
CA PHE A 27 -17.19 27.48 18.87
C PHE A 27 -17.35 25.98 18.59
N LEU A 28 -18.56 25.43 18.73
CA LEU A 28 -18.84 24.02 18.39
C LEU A 28 -18.68 23.72 16.90
N ILE A 29 -19.06 24.65 16.01
CA ILE A 29 -18.84 24.52 14.56
C ILE A 29 -17.35 24.63 14.18
N ALA A 30 -16.59 25.47 14.89
CA ALA A 30 -15.14 25.61 14.68
C ALA A 30 -14.35 24.37 15.16
N ILE A 31 -14.85 23.66 16.18
CA ILE A 31 -14.24 22.40 16.66
C ILE A 31 -14.59 21.24 15.71
N SER A 32 -15.80 21.17 15.17
CA SER A 32 -16.20 20.07 14.27
C SER A 32 -15.57 20.15 12.87
N SER A 33 -15.05 21.31 12.46
CA SER A 33 -14.38 21.50 11.18
C SER A 33 -12.88 21.20 11.19
N ASN A 34 -12.31 20.81 12.34
CA ASN A 34 -10.92 20.37 12.48
C ASN A 34 -10.80 18.91 12.92
N ILE A 35 -11.74 18.05 12.51
CA ILE A 35 -11.39 16.63 12.36
C ILE A 35 -10.46 16.57 11.15
N GLN A 36 -9.17 16.82 11.40
CA GLN A 36 -8.13 16.39 10.50
C GLN A 36 -8.33 14.87 10.40
N VAL A 37 -8.97 14.43 9.31
CA VAL A 37 -8.91 13.04 8.89
C VAL A 37 -7.42 12.74 8.87
N ALA A 38 -6.92 12.06 9.89
CA ALA A 38 -5.52 11.73 10.00
C ALA A 38 -5.20 11.03 8.68
N ASN A 39 -4.43 11.73 7.83
CA ASN A 39 -4.07 11.24 6.52
C ASN A 39 -3.16 10.04 6.75
N GLY A 40 -3.78 8.87 6.85
CA GLY A 40 -3.23 7.54 6.71
C GLY A 40 -2.01 7.21 7.56
N PHE A 41 -2.23 6.33 8.54
CA PHE A 41 -1.46 5.14 8.91
C PHE A 41 -0.05 4.94 8.31
N ALA A 42 0.14 5.15 7.00
CA ALA A 42 1.35 4.89 6.23
C ALA A 42 2.51 5.89 6.37
N ALA A 43 2.28 7.12 6.86
CA ALA A 43 3.34 8.15 6.90
C ALA A 43 4.46 7.90 7.95
N TRP A 44 4.29 6.93 8.84
CA TRP A 44 5.14 6.73 10.02
C TRP A 44 6.14 5.57 9.88
N LEU A 45 6.15 4.87 8.74
CA LEU A 45 7.00 3.70 8.57
C LEU A 45 8.47 4.10 8.40
N LYS A 46 9.31 3.61 9.30
CA LYS A 46 10.76 3.86 9.28
C LYS A 46 11.38 3.22 8.04
N CYS A 47 12.13 4.00 7.26
CA CYS A 47 12.77 3.54 6.04
C CYS A 47 13.94 2.56 6.20
N TRP A 48 14.36 2.29 7.43
CA TRP A 48 15.59 1.54 7.72
C TRP A 48 15.33 0.13 8.27
N ILE A 49 14.07 -0.25 8.51
CA ILE A 49 13.68 -1.56 9.05
C ILE A 49 12.45 -2.10 8.32
N TYR A 50 12.51 -3.33 7.82
CA TYR A 50 11.35 -3.98 7.20
C TYR A 50 10.23 -4.18 8.22
N LEU A 51 8.98 -4.26 7.74
CA LEU A 51 7.87 -4.65 8.60
C LEU A 51 7.95 -6.15 8.91
N GLU A 52 8.08 -6.47 10.20
CA GLU A 52 8.21 -7.85 10.67
C GLU A 52 7.14 -8.21 11.70
N GLU A 53 6.87 -9.50 11.85
CA GLU A 53 5.94 -10.00 12.86
C GLU A 53 6.40 -9.58 14.28
N GLY A 54 5.46 -9.08 15.09
CA GLY A 54 5.73 -8.73 16.47
C GLY A 54 6.32 -7.33 16.70
N ASP A 55 6.72 -6.61 15.65
CA ASP A 55 7.00 -5.18 15.73
C ASP A 55 5.80 -4.40 16.28
N VAL A 56 6.06 -3.28 16.96
CA VAL A 56 4.99 -2.46 17.54
C VAL A 56 4.87 -1.15 16.78
N ILE A 57 3.71 -0.94 16.18
CA ILE A 57 3.35 0.28 15.44
C ILE A 57 2.05 0.83 16.04
N MET A 58 2.07 2.10 16.44
CA MET A 58 0.91 2.79 17.04
C MET A 58 0.27 2.04 18.22
N ASN A 59 1.10 1.49 19.11
CA ASN A 59 0.68 0.69 20.27
C ASN A 59 0.02 -0.66 19.94
N HIS A 60 0.08 -1.10 18.68
CA HIS A 60 -0.37 -2.41 18.25
C HIS A 60 0.79 -3.25 17.73
N LYS A 61 0.78 -4.56 18.04
CA LYS A 61 1.70 -5.50 17.41
C LYS A 61 1.31 -5.70 15.95
N ILE A 62 2.29 -5.79 15.06
CA ILE A 62 2.09 -6.25 13.70
C ILE A 62 1.61 -7.70 13.75
N VAL A 63 0.48 -7.95 13.09
CA VAL A 63 -0.16 -9.25 12.97
C VAL A 63 0.37 -9.93 11.71
N PRO A 64 0.87 -11.18 11.79
CA PRO A 64 1.32 -11.90 10.60
C PRO A 64 0.11 -12.33 9.75
N ALA A 65 0.34 -12.60 8.47
CA ALA A 65 -0.72 -12.89 7.50
C ALA A 65 -1.62 -14.06 7.91
N HIS A 66 -1.06 -15.14 8.44
CA HIS A 66 -1.80 -16.32 8.89
C HIS A 66 -2.69 -16.07 10.13
N GLN A 67 -2.52 -14.95 10.83
CA GLN A 67 -3.37 -14.49 11.93
C GLN A 67 -4.28 -13.32 11.50
N SER A 68 -4.35 -13.01 10.21
CA SER A 68 -5.19 -11.95 9.69
C SER A 68 -6.66 -12.21 10.03
N ARG A 69 -7.32 -11.16 10.51
CA ARG A 69 -8.78 -11.15 10.69
C ARG A 69 -9.55 -11.13 9.36
N GLU A 70 -8.89 -10.73 8.28
CA GLU A 70 -9.42 -10.75 6.92
C GLU A 70 -8.45 -11.61 6.06
N PRO A 71 -8.56 -12.95 6.09
CA PRO A 71 -7.64 -13.84 5.38
C PRO A 71 -7.74 -13.70 3.85
N GLU A 72 -8.82 -13.09 3.34
CA GLU A 72 -8.99 -12.79 1.91
C GLU A 72 -8.15 -11.60 1.44
N VAL A 73 -7.60 -10.79 2.37
CA VAL A 73 -6.76 -9.64 2.01
C VAL A 73 -5.38 -10.13 1.59
N LYS A 74 -5.04 -9.90 0.32
CA LYS A 74 -3.82 -10.42 -0.29
C LYS A 74 -3.27 -9.49 -1.35
N LEU A 75 -1.97 -9.60 -1.62
CA LEU A 75 -1.36 -8.90 -2.74
C LEU A 75 -1.66 -9.61 -4.06
N GLU A 76 -1.93 -8.81 -5.08
CA GLU A 76 -2.09 -9.24 -6.46
C GLU A 76 -1.06 -8.54 -7.34
N ALA A 77 -0.40 -9.32 -8.19
CA ALA A 77 0.52 -8.79 -9.19
C ALA A 77 -0.10 -8.90 -10.57
N TYR A 78 -0.14 -7.77 -11.28
CA TYR A 78 -0.63 -7.69 -12.66
C TYR A 78 0.48 -7.27 -13.60
N GLN A 79 0.52 -7.88 -14.78
CA GLN A 79 1.38 -7.47 -15.88
C GLN A 79 0.51 -7.19 -17.09
N HIS A 80 0.59 -5.98 -17.65
CA HIS A 80 -0.27 -5.52 -18.76
C HIS A 80 -1.77 -5.72 -18.49
N GLY A 81 -2.20 -5.53 -17.24
CA GLY A 81 -3.60 -5.72 -16.82
C GLY A 81 -4.01 -7.19 -16.62
N ILE A 82 -3.13 -8.15 -16.86
CA ILE A 82 -3.38 -9.57 -16.66
C ILE A 82 -2.84 -9.98 -15.29
N LEU A 83 -3.70 -10.59 -14.47
CA LEU A 83 -3.33 -11.14 -13.16
C LEU A 83 -2.29 -12.24 -13.35
N LYS A 84 -1.16 -12.13 -12.66
CA LYS A 84 -0.08 -13.13 -12.65
C LYS A 84 -0.11 -14.00 -11.40
N SER A 85 -0.48 -13.42 -10.26
CA SER A 85 -0.61 -14.13 -8.99
C SER A 85 -1.44 -13.31 -8.00
N ALA A 86 -2.08 -14.00 -7.05
CA ALA A 86 -2.90 -13.43 -5.99
C ALA A 86 -2.72 -14.19 -4.66
N GLY A 87 -1.93 -13.62 -3.73
CA GLY A 87 -1.65 -14.18 -2.41
C GLY A 87 -0.39 -15.03 -2.34
N THR A 88 -0.30 -15.92 -1.35
CA THR A 88 0.84 -16.82 -1.20
C THR A 88 0.97 -17.68 -2.43
N LEU A 89 2.19 -17.73 -2.94
CA LEU A 89 2.61 -18.75 -3.87
C LEU A 89 3.08 -19.94 -3.02
N ASP A 90 2.75 -21.18 -3.42
CA ASP A 90 3.40 -22.35 -2.83
C ASP A 90 4.93 -22.16 -2.91
N SER A 91 5.73 -22.83 -2.05
CA SER A 91 7.18 -22.57 -1.96
C SER A 91 7.94 -22.62 -3.29
N ASP A 92 7.36 -23.31 -4.27
CA ASP A 92 7.91 -23.54 -5.60
C ASP A 92 7.27 -22.66 -6.69
N GLU A 93 6.21 -21.91 -6.35
CA GLU A 93 5.52 -21.03 -7.28
C GLU A 93 6.11 -19.60 -7.20
N PHE A 94 6.39 -19.03 -8.36
CA PHE A 94 6.97 -17.69 -8.48
C PHE A 94 6.44 -17.00 -9.74
N ILE A 95 6.44 -15.67 -9.72
CA ILE A 95 6.10 -14.87 -10.89
C ILE A 95 7.36 -14.72 -11.76
N PRO A 96 7.40 -15.30 -12.98
CA PRO A 96 8.60 -15.23 -13.79
C PRO A 96 8.80 -13.82 -14.37
N PHE A 97 10.06 -13.37 -14.40
CA PHE A 97 10.50 -12.20 -15.16
C PHE A 97 11.70 -12.55 -16.04
N SER A 98 11.83 -11.96 -17.22
CA SER A 98 12.84 -12.36 -18.22
C SER A 98 13.64 -11.19 -18.78
N GLY A 99 13.55 -10.02 -18.15
CA GLY A 99 14.22 -8.82 -18.62
C GLY A 99 14.54 -7.86 -17.50
N ASN A 100 15.41 -6.92 -17.85
CA ASN A 100 15.67 -5.76 -17.01
C ASN A 100 14.50 -4.78 -17.13
N ASP A 101 14.24 -4.05 -16.06
CA ASP A 101 13.18 -3.06 -15.95
C ASP A 101 11.76 -3.56 -16.28
N GLN A 102 11.46 -4.81 -15.87
CA GLN A 102 10.13 -5.38 -16.03
C GLN A 102 9.19 -4.83 -14.95
N THR A 103 8.08 -4.23 -15.39
CA THR A 103 7.12 -3.60 -14.47
C THR A 103 5.91 -4.48 -14.15
N PHE A 104 5.46 -4.42 -12.90
CA PHE A 104 4.23 -5.05 -12.41
C PHE A 104 3.37 -4.03 -11.65
N GLN A 105 2.05 -4.09 -11.84
CA GLN A 105 1.11 -3.36 -10.98
C GLN A 105 0.81 -4.24 -9.77
N ILE A 106 1.10 -3.73 -8.58
CA ILE A 106 0.82 -4.41 -7.31
C ILE A 106 -0.42 -3.78 -6.69
N ARG A 107 -1.40 -4.61 -6.35
CA ARG A 107 -2.67 -4.21 -5.75
C ARG A 107 -2.95 -4.99 -4.49
N LEU A 108 -3.68 -4.38 -3.57
CA LEU A 108 -4.27 -5.08 -2.44
C LEU A 108 -5.68 -5.54 -2.83
N SER A 109 -5.87 -6.85 -2.93
CA SER A 109 -7.19 -7.46 -3.03
C SER A 109 -7.88 -7.37 -1.68
N THR A 110 -9.12 -6.88 -1.64
CA THR A 110 -9.88 -6.76 -0.39
C THR A 110 -11.32 -7.21 -0.60
N PRO A 111 -11.94 -7.84 0.42
CA PRO A 111 -13.36 -8.18 0.35
C PRO A 111 -14.20 -6.90 0.27
N PRO A 112 -15.42 -6.94 -0.32
CA PRO A 112 -16.27 -5.75 -0.47
C PRO A 112 -16.67 -5.09 0.85
N SER A 113 -16.69 -5.86 1.95
CA SER A 113 -16.96 -5.39 3.30
C SER A 113 -15.86 -4.50 3.88
N LEU A 114 -14.62 -4.66 3.40
CA LEU A 114 -13.46 -3.92 3.90
C LEU A 114 -13.37 -2.55 3.20
N VAL A 115 -13.78 -1.52 3.92
CA VAL A 115 -13.72 -0.13 3.48
C VAL A 115 -12.44 0.54 3.98
N ASP A 116 -11.96 1.54 3.24
CA ASP A 116 -10.82 2.39 3.64
C ASP A 116 -9.51 1.67 4.02
N ALA A 117 -9.29 0.50 3.41
CA ALA A 117 -8.01 -0.21 3.50
C ALA A 117 -6.87 0.66 2.96
N GLN A 118 -5.79 0.72 3.73
CA GLN A 118 -4.57 1.44 3.41
C GLN A 118 -3.40 0.48 3.53
N PHE A 119 -2.42 0.58 2.62
CA PHE A 119 -1.32 -0.34 2.61
C PHE A 119 -0.02 0.29 2.16
N VAL A 120 1.07 -0.19 2.75
CA VAL A 120 2.44 0.08 2.29
C VAL A 120 3.03 -1.21 1.81
N VAL A 121 3.51 -1.19 0.57
CA VAL A 121 4.20 -2.31 -0.06
C VAL A 121 5.70 -2.11 0.12
N GLU A 122 6.41 -3.18 0.46
CA GLU A 122 7.86 -3.24 0.59
C GLU A 122 8.42 -4.24 -0.40
N THR A 123 9.69 -4.06 -0.78
CA THR A 123 10.40 -5.00 -1.64
C THR A 123 11.83 -5.21 -1.19
N THR A 124 12.38 -6.39 -1.51
CA THR A 124 13.81 -6.69 -1.34
C THR A 124 14.69 -5.93 -2.34
N ASP A 125 15.97 -6.26 -2.36
CA ASP A 125 16.86 -5.82 -3.43
C ASP A 125 16.51 -6.43 -4.79
N GLY A 126 16.94 -5.75 -5.86
CA GLY A 126 16.58 -6.08 -7.24
C GLY A 126 15.32 -5.38 -7.78
N ALA A 127 14.54 -4.71 -6.92
CA ALA A 127 13.38 -3.94 -7.36
C ALA A 127 13.24 -2.58 -6.66
N THR A 128 12.47 -1.71 -7.31
CA THR A 128 12.06 -0.39 -6.82
C THR A 128 10.62 -0.09 -7.26
N PHE A 129 9.91 0.72 -6.48
CA PHE A 129 8.62 1.25 -6.88
C PHE A 129 8.81 2.55 -7.66
N VAL A 130 8.01 2.72 -8.71
CA VAL A 130 8.01 3.89 -9.59
C VAL A 130 6.65 4.58 -9.55
N GLY A 131 6.64 5.91 -9.70
CA GLY A 131 5.41 6.69 -9.67
C GLY A 131 5.58 8.06 -9.02
N ASN A 132 4.50 8.58 -8.46
CA ASN A 132 4.46 9.90 -7.83
C ASN A 132 5.34 9.93 -6.56
N THR A 133 6.17 10.95 -6.38
CA THR A 133 7.02 11.10 -5.19
C THR A 133 6.24 11.16 -3.87
N LYS A 134 4.95 11.47 -3.90
CA LYS A 134 4.06 11.42 -2.73
C LYS A 134 3.67 10.00 -2.31
N THR A 135 3.73 9.04 -3.23
CA THR A 135 3.41 7.63 -2.96
C THR A 135 4.66 6.80 -2.74
N LEU A 136 5.82 7.27 -3.19
CA LEU A 136 7.11 6.60 -3.00
C LEU A 136 7.71 6.98 -1.66
N LEU A 137 8.21 5.97 -0.96
CA LEU A 137 8.85 6.08 0.33
C LEU A 137 10.23 5.43 0.24
N CYS A 138 11.16 5.85 1.09
CA CYS A 138 12.42 5.13 1.30
C CYS A 138 13.23 4.91 0.01
N GLY A 139 13.40 5.97 -0.79
CA GLY A 139 14.14 5.90 -2.06
C GLY A 139 13.49 4.98 -3.11
N GLY A 140 12.19 4.69 -2.98
CA GLY A 140 11.48 3.78 -3.87
C GLY A 140 11.49 2.33 -3.39
N LYS A 141 12.06 2.00 -2.22
CA LYS A 141 11.94 0.65 -1.64
C LYS A 141 10.58 0.37 -1.02
N ARG A 142 9.77 1.41 -0.85
CA ARG A 142 8.39 1.31 -0.39
C ARG A 142 7.47 2.18 -1.21
N ALA A 143 6.22 1.77 -1.30
CA ALA A 143 5.18 2.60 -1.87
C ALA A 143 3.87 2.44 -1.11
N TYR A 144 3.14 3.54 -1.00
CA TYR A 144 1.84 3.62 -0.33
C TYR A 144 0.70 3.75 -1.34
N ALA A 145 -0.38 3.04 -1.08
CA ALA A 145 -1.66 3.25 -1.75
C ALA A 145 -2.83 2.99 -0.79
N ARG A 146 -4.03 3.39 -1.23
CA ARG A 146 -5.27 3.26 -0.45
C ARG A 146 -6.47 2.94 -1.30
N GLY A 147 -7.45 2.31 -0.67
CA GLY A 147 -8.72 1.93 -1.27
C GLY A 147 -8.59 0.77 -2.25
N ARG A 148 -9.74 0.27 -2.71
CA ARG A 148 -9.86 -0.94 -3.54
C ARG A 148 -9.22 -0.83 -4.93
N GLN A 149 -9.00 0.39 -5.40
CA GLN A 149 -8.36 0.67 -6.70
C GLN A 149 -6.93 1.20 -6.52
N GLY A 150 -6.45 1.27 -5.27
CA GLY A 150 -5.09 1.66 -4.96
C GLY A 150 -4.12 0.65 -5.56
N GLN A 151 -3.11 1.15 -6.26
CA GLN A 151 -2.07 0.33 -6.85
C GLN A 151 -0.73 1.06 -6.81
N VAL A 152 0.35 0.29 -6.80
CA VAL A 152 1.72 0.78 -6.94
C VAL A 152 2.38 0.05 -8.10
N ILE A 153 3.38 0.67 -8.71
CA ILE A 153 4.10 0.06 -9.84
C ILE A 153 5.46 -0.39 -9.33
N LEU A 154 5.70 -1.69 -9.36
CA LEU A 154 6.99 -2.31 -9.09
C LEU A 154 7.78 -2.36 -10.40
N ASN A 155 9.04 -1.93 -10.37
CA ASN A 155 10.02 -2.11 -11.42
C ASN A 155 11.11 -3.09 -10.93
N ILE A 156 11.25 -4.23 -11.61
CA ILE A 156 12.31 -5.20 -11.33
C ILE A 156 13.49 -4.90 -12.25
N SER A 157 14.61 -4.47 -11.67
CA SER A 157 15.82 -4.05 -12.39
C SER A 157 16.47 -5.18 -13.18
N GLY A 158 16.30 -6.43 -12.73
CA GLY A 158 17.05 -7.57 -13.25
C GLY A 158 18.49 -7.63 -12.75
N GLU A 159 18.82 -7.01 -11.62
CA GLU A 159 20.15 -7.17 -10.96
C GLU A 159 20.23 -8.41 -10.05
N THR A 160 19.08 -8.91 -9.59
CA THR A 160 18.97 -10.12 -8.76
C THR A 160 18.13 -11.18 -9.47
N ASP A 161 18.26 -12.44 -9.06
CA ASP A 161 17.45 -13.53 -9.61
C ASP A 161 16.13 -13.72 -8.89
N GLN A 162 16.00 -13.16 -7.69
CA GLN A 162 14.80 -13.23 -6.88
C GLN A 162 14.49 -11.87 -6.26
N VAL A 163 13.21 -11.53 -6.26
CA VAL A 163 12.64 -10.36 -5.60
C VAL A 163 11.41 -10.80 -4.81
N GLU A 164 11.29 -10.34 -3.58
CA GLU A 164 10.08 -10.53 -2.77
C GLU A 164 9.37 -9.20 -2.55
N VAL A 165 8.04 -9.29 -2.47
CA VAL A 165 7.16 -8.15 -2.23
C VAL A 165 6.08 -8.55 -1.22
N TRP A 166 5.88 -7.72 -0.21
CA TRP A 166 4.79 -7.88 0.77
C TRP A 166 4.23 -6.52 1.13
N ALA A 167 3.08 -6.51 1.80
CA ALA A 167 2.48 -5.29 2.29
C ALA A 167 2.10 -5.39 3.76
N GLY A 168 2.25 -4.28 4.48
CA GLY A 168 1.51 -4.04 5.71
C GLY A 168 0.24 -3.27 5.38
N TRP A 169 -0.91 -3.77 5.80
CA TRP A 169 -2.20 -3.12 5.60
C TRP A 169 -2.94 -2.90 6.92
N ALA A 170 -3.81 -1.90 6.93
CA ALA A 170 -4.76 -1.68 8.01
C ALA A 170 -5.98 -0.91 7.51
N THR A 171 -7.05 -0.94 8.31
CA THR A 171 -8.16 0.01 8.23
C THR A 171 -8.03 1.00 9.37
N GLU A 172 -8.28 2.28 9.06
CA GLU A 172 -8.27 3.35 10.07
C GLU A 172 -7.00 3.40 10.94
N HIS A 173 -7.13 3.16 12.24
CA HIS A 173 -6.06 3.20 13.26
C HIS A 173 -5.82 1.83 13.92
N GLU A 174 -6.16 0.76 13.23
CA GLU A 174 -6.09 -0.60 13.77
C GLU A 174 -4.68 -1.22 13.67
N ALA A 175 -4.50 -2.44 14.16
CA ALA A 175 -3.22 -3.13 14.05
C ALA A 175 -2.82 -3.34 12.57
N VAL A 176 -1.53 -3.13 12.26
CA VAL A 176 -0.97 -3.50 10.94
C VAL A 176 -1.07 -5.02 10.81
N THR A 177 -1.61 -5.49 9.69
CA THR A 177 -1.57 -6.89 9.32
C THR A 177 -0.68 -7.06 8.08
N LEU A 178 0.23 -8.02 8.10
CA LEU A 178 1.05 -8.34 6.94
C LEU A 178 0.25 -9.15 5.92
N THR A 179 0.53 -8.94 4.64
CA THR A 179 0.16 -9.90 3.61
C THR A 179 1.20 -10.99 3.51
N GLU A 180 0.82 -12.08 2.86
CA GLU A 180 1.75 -13.07 2.36
C GLU A 180 2.71 -12.44 1.34
N ARG A 181 3.88 -13.04 1.19
CA ARG A 181 4.92 -12.59 0.27
C ARG A 181 4.65 -13.08 -1.15
N LEU A 182 4.76 -12.19 -2.12
CA LEU A 182 4.87 -12.53 -3.54
C LEU A 182 6.34 -12.71 -3.89
N ALA A 183 6.69 -13.85 -4.47
CA ALA A 183 8.03 -14.13 -4.98
C ALA A 183 8.07 -13.97 -6.50
N PHE A 184 9.04 -13.21 -6.99
CA PHE A 184 9.38 -13.06 -8.40
C PHE A 184 10.73 -13.72 -8.63
N ARG A 185 10.87 -14.49 -9.73
CA ARG A 185 12.13 -15.13 -10.08
C ARG A 185 12.46 -14.96 -11.55
N ARG A 186 13.74 -14.78 -11.86
CA ARG A 186 14.20 -14.70 -13.25
C ARG A 186 13.90 -16.03 -13.94
N ARG A 187 13.38 -15.97 -15.17
CA ARG A 187 13.32 -17.14 -16.04
C ARG A 187 14.75 -17.53 -16.37
N GLU A 188 15.12 -18.77 -16.09
CA GLU A 188 16.31 -19.35 -16.70
C GLU A 188 16.03 -19.41 -18.19
N ASP A 189 16.67 -18.54 -18.97
CA ASP A 189 16.67 -18.69 -20.42
C ASP A 189 17.42 -19.98 -20.70
N SER A 190 16.68 -21.06 -20.96
CA SER A 190 17.27 -22.27 -21.49
C SER A 190 17.92 -21.90 -22.82
N HIS A 191 19.24 -21.75 -22.79
CA HIS A 191 20.07 -21.76 -23.97
C HIS A 191 19.93 -23.17 -24.55
N ASP A 192 18.87 -23.39 -25.32
CA ASP A 192 18.77 -24.54 -26.22
C ASP A 192 19.84 -24.31 -27.29
N ASP A 193 21.05 -24.77 -26.98
CA ASP A 193 22.15 -24.99 -27.93
C ASP A 193 21.69 -26.05 -28.94
N ASP A 194 20.87 -25.64 -29.89
CA ASP A 194 20.49 -26.41 -31.07
C ASP A 194 21.64 -26.30 -32.09
N SER A 195 22.85 -26.67 -31.67
CA SER A 195 24.00 -26.89 -32.57
C SER A 195 24.03 -28.36 -32.99
N ALA A 196 22.94 -28.86 -33.58
CA ALA A 196 22.98 -30.06 -34.40
C ALA A 196 23.39 -29.65 -35.83
N THR A 197 24.69 -29.46 -36.03
CA THR A 197 25.31 -29.35 -37.35
C THR A 197 25.10 -30.65 -38.13
N LYS A 198 24.00 -30.74 -38.88
CA LYS A 198 23.78 -31.84 -39.82
C LYS A 198 24.56 -31.55 -41.11
N ASN A 199 25.85 -31.87 -41.08
CA ASN A 199 26.62 -32.08 -42.30
C ASN A 199 26.10 -33.36 -42.95
N GLU A 200 25.24 -33.24 -43.96
CA GLU A 200 24.93 -34.36 -44.85
C GLU A 200 25.51 -34.04 -46.23
N GLU A 201 26.58 -34.76 -46.49
CA GLU A 201 27.50 -34.68 -47.60
C GLU A 201 26.81 -35.04 -48.92
N THR A 202 26.99 -34.16 -49.89
CA THR A 202 26.55 -34.34 -51.28
C THR A 202 27.42 -35.40 -51.92
N LYS A 203 26.88 -36.58 -52.25
CA LYS A 203 27.54 -37.50 -53.17
C LYS A 203 26.80 -37.52 -54.51
N SER A 204 27.44 -36.92 -55.50
CA SER A 204 27.11 -37.03 -56.91
C SER A 204 27.67 -38.34 -57.45
N ASP A 205 26.86 -39.12 -58.15
CA ASP A 205 27.27 -40.10 -59.16
C ASP A 205 26.10 -40.06 -60.18
N GLY A 206 26.21 -39.74 -61.48
CA GLY A 206 27.34 -39.83 -62.40
C GLY A 206 27.17 -41.06 -63.29
N GLU A 207 26.48 -40.88 -64.42
CA GLU A 207 26.45 -41.69 -65.67
C GLU A 207 26.54 -43.23 -65.65
N LEU A 208 25.52 -43.87 -66.25
CA LEU A 208 25.59 -44.48 -67.60
C LEU A 208 24.18 -44.79 -68.14
#